data_AF-Q17FT3-F1
#
_entry.id   AF-Q17FT3-F1
#
_cell.length_a   1.000
_cell.length_b   1.000
_cell.length_c   1.000
_cell.angle_alpha   90.00
_cell.angle_beta   90.00
_cell.angle_gamma   90.00
#
_symmetry.space_group_name_H-M   'P 1'
#
loop_
_entity.id
_entity.type
_entity.pdbx_description
1 polymer ?
#
loop_
_entity_poly.entity_id
_entity_poly.type
_entity_poly.pdbx_seq_one_letter_code
_entity_poly.pdbx_strand_id
1 'polypeptide(L)'
;MESFKVFRYVLLGCVLHCLLMPGNANVYYSQDRILSSKLDQLQDKIMEQIEARLIAMQERMERKFGQHMVALQRSENAKWLDLDDKILVLKEAINQNSGAYFESCRGVPSEFSNVFMIRPPVANTLPFLAYCEQNFLGGSWIVIQRRYDGLLDFNRNWLEYKEGFGDPEGEHWMGLDKIHKITRSGDHELLIVLKDFDGMVKMALYDRFDVDNEGAKYKLSIGKFVHGDAGDSLSMTSGVRFSR
;
A
#
# COMPACT_ATOMS: atom_id res chain seq x y z
N MET A 1 38.17 5.76 -17.76
CA MET A 1 37.54 5.04 -18.88
C MET A 1 36.04 5.18 -18.66
N GLU A 2 35.24 5.83 -19.49
CA GLU A 2 35.37 6.20 -20.91
C GLU A 2 34.64 7.52 -21.15
N SER A 3 35.26 8.39 -21.96
CA SER A 3 34.59 9.52 -22.60
C SER A 3 34.09 9.04 -23.95
N PHE A 4 32.77 9.11 -24.17
CA PHE A 4 32.18 8.88 -25.49
C PHE A 4 32.52 10.04 -26.43
N LYS A 5 33.27 9.73 -27.49
CA LYS A 5 33.42 10.57 -28.69
C LYS A 5 32.63 9.92 -29.83
N VAL A 6 31.69 10.68 -30.39
CA VAL A 6 31.13 10.52 -31.74
C VAL A 6 31.06 11.95 -32.27
N PHE A 7 31.67 12.30 -33.42
CA PHE A 7 31.08 12.15 -34.75
C PHE A 7 32.14 11.99 -35.85
N ARG A 8 31.87 11.08 -36.79
CA ARG A 8 32.52 10.94 -38.09
C ARG A 8 32.02 12.03 -39.04
N TYR A 9 32.94 12.75 -39.70
CA TYR A 9 32.69 13.40 -40.98
C TYR A 9 33.18 12.46 -42.10
N VAL A 10 32.33 12.19 -43.09
CA VAL A 10 32.73 11.56 -44.36
C VAL A 10 32.92 12.68 -45.39
N LEU A 11 34.16 12.87 -45.80
CA LEU A 11 34.56 13.60 -47.01
C LEU A 11 34.23 12.76 -48.24
N LEU A 12 33.75 13.38 -49.33
CA LEU A 12 34.29 13.17 -50.68
C LEU A 12 33.63 14.10 -51.70
N GLY A 13 34.44 14.90 -52.38
CA GLY A 13 34.06 15.54 -53.63
C GLY A 13 35.00 16.67 -54.07
N CYS A 14 35.90 16.33 -55.01
CA CYS A 14 36.59 17.22 -55.96
C CYS A 14 37.75 18.10 -55.45
N VAL A 15 38.88 18.31 -56.15
CA VAL A 15 39.39 17.91 -57.47
C VAL A 15 40.93 18.04 -57.45
N LEU A 16 41.55 17.19 -58.26
CA LEU A 16 42.96 17.05 -58.59
C LEU A 16 43.56 18.30 -59.28
N HIS A 17 44.79 18.64 -58.88
CA HIS A 17 45.92 19.10 -59.70
C HIS A 17 45.63 19.49 -61.17
N CYS A 18 45.66 20.79 -61.52
CA CYS A 18 46.33 21.33 -62.71
C CYS A 18 46.16 22.85 -62.90
N LEU A 19 47.28 23.49 -63.28
CA LEU A 19 47.44 24.68 -64.12
C LEU A 19 47.64 26.07 -63.45
N LEU A 20 48.93 26.42 -63.43
CA LEU A 20 49.51 27.71 -63.82
C LEU A 20 48.82 28.33 -65.05
N MET A 21 48.44 29.61 -64.93
CA MET A 21 48.56 30.75 -65.87
C MET A 21 47.32 31.68 -65.84
N PRO A 22 47.50 32.99 -66.07
CA PRO A 22 46.64 34.05 -65.54
C PRO A 22 45.56 34.48 -66.54
N GLY A 23 44.35 34.77 -66.05
CA GLY A 23 43.33 35.39 -66.89
C GLY A 23 41.97 35.52 -66.20
N ASN A 24 41.58 36.76 -65.90
CA ASN A 24 40.21 37.22 -65.62
C ASN A 24 39.46 36.62 -64.41
N ALA A 25 39.91 36.97 -63.21
CA ALA A 25 39.18 36.74 -61.95
C ALA A 25 38.25 37.90 -61.52
N ASN A 26 38.00 38.94 -62.32
CA ASN A 26 37.32 40.15 -61.81
C ASN A 26 35.88 40.40 -62.28
N VAL A 27 35.28 39.52 -63.08
CA VAL A 27 33.86 39.68 -63.51
C VAL A 27 32.95 38.53 -63.02
N TYR A 28 33.48 37.32 -62.84
CA TYR A 28 32.71 36.22 -62.23
C TYR A 28 32.56 36.32 -60.71
N TYR A 29 33.43 37.08 -60.02
CA TYR A 29 33.39 37.25 -58.57
C TYR A 29 32.33 38.23 -58.05
N SER A 30 31.77 39.11 -58.89
CA SER A 30 30.81 40.13 -58.45
C SER A 30 29.34 39.65 -58.50
N GLN A 31 29.00 38.81 -59.48
CA GLN A 31 27.65 38.27 -59.67
C GLN A 31 27.35 37.16 -58.65
N ASP A 32 28.35 36.33 -58.31
CA ASP A 32 28.27 35.31 -57.26
C ASP A 32 28.06 35.92 -55.86
N ARG A 33 28.64 37.09 -55.54
CA ARG A 33 28.38 37.79 -54.26
C ARG A 33 26.93 38.29 -54.13
N ILE A 34 26.30 38.73 -55.22
CA ILE A 34 24.92 39.22 -55.22
C ILE A 34 23.93 38.05 -55.16
N LEU A 35 24.21 36.95 -55.86
CA LEU A 35 23.41 35.73 -55.73
C LEU A 35 23.54 35.12 -54.33
N SER A 36 24.76 35.07 -53.78
CA SER A 36 25.01 34.62 -52.40
C SER A 36 24.23 35.46 -51.40
N SER A 37 24.28 36.79 -51.50
CA SER A 37 23.56 37.65 -50.54
C SER A 37 22.04 37.52 -50.65
N LYS A 38 21.50 37.31 -51.86
CA LYS A 38 20.07 37.03 -52.06
C LYS A 38 19.67 35.65 -51.53
N LEU A 39 20.54 34.65 -51.66
CA LEU A 39 20.32 33.31 -51.12
C LEU A 39 20.32 33.33 -49.58
N ASP A 40 21.27 34.04 -48.97
CA ASP A 40 21.34 34.23 -47.51
C ASP A 40 20.09 34.97 -47.01
N GLN A 41 19.66 36.05 -47.69
CA GLN A 41 18.42 36.76 -47.35
C GLN A 41 17.16 35.90 -47.49
N LEU A 42 17.11 35.00 -48.47
CA LEU A 42 16.01 34.07 -48.64
C LEU A 42 16.03 33.00 -47.55
N GLN A 43 17.21 32.48 -47.20
CA GLN A 43 17.38 31.53 -46.10
C GLN A 43 16.97 32.14 -44.76
N ASP A 44 17.38 33.37 -44.46
CA ASP A 44 17.01 34.06 -43.22
C ASP A 44 15.50 34.27 -43.12
N LYS A 45 14.85 34.72 -44.20
CA LYS A 45 13.38 34.89 -44.23
C LYS A 45 12.62 33.58 -44.06
N ILE A 46 13.14 32.48 -44.63
CA ILE A 46 12.55 31.15 -44.49
C ILE A 46 12.72 30.66 -43.05
N MET A 47 13.91 30.81 -42.47
CA MET A 47 14.20 30.40 -41.10
C MET A 47 13.34 31.18 -40.10
N GLU A 48 13.23 32.50 -40.24
CA GLU A 48 12.40 33.33 -39.35
C GLU A 48 10.91 32.94 -39.42
N GLN A 49 10.39 32.64 -40.61
CA GLN A 49 9.01 32.14 -40.76
C GLN A 49 8.81 30.76 -40.15
N ILE A 50 9.78 29.86 -40.31
CA ILE A 50 9.72 28.50 -39.74
C ILE A 50 9.79 28.59 -38.22
N GLU A 51 10.72 29.37 -37.66
CA GLU A 51 10.89 29.56 -36.22
C GLU A 51 9.64 30.17 -35.59
N ALA A 52 9.09 31.24 -36.19
CA ALA A 52 7.85 31.85 -35.70
C ALA A 52 6.67 30.86 -35.70
N ARG A 53 6.57 30.00 -36.72
CA ARG A 53 5.54 28.95 -36.77
C ARG A 53 5.78 27.84 -35.76
N LEU A 54 7.04 27.45 -35.54
CA LEU A 54 7.42 26.42 -34.57
C LEU A 54 7.06 26.87 -33.15
N ILE A 55 7.44 28.11 -32.79
CA ILE A 55 7.16 28.71 -31.48
C ILE A 55 5.64 28.81 -31.27
N ALA A 56 4.91 29.38 -32.23
CA ALA A 56 3.46 29.53 -32.11
C ALA A 56 2.73 28.17 -32.02
N MET A 57 3.24 27.14 -32.69
CA MET A 57 2.71 25.78 -32.61
C MET A 57 3.01 25.14 -31.25
N GLN A 58 4.23 25.33 -30.73
CA GLN A 58 4.64 24.81 -29.44
C GLN A 58 3.85 25.43 -28.30
N GLU A 59 3.68 26.75 -28.29
CA GLU A 59 2.85 27.45 -27.29
C GLU A 59 1.38 27.02 -27.33
N ARG A 60 0.84 26.67 -28.51
CA ARG A 60 -0.54 26.14 -28.62
C ARG A 60 -0.63 24.75 -28.02
N MET A 61 0.39 23.92 -28.24
CA MET A 61 0.45 22.58 -27.68
C MET A 61 0.56 22.64 -26.15
N GLU A 62 1.45 23.46 -25.62
CA GLU A 62 1.63 23.67 -24.19
C GLU A 62 0.37 24.24 -23.53
N ARG A 63 -0.31 25.20 -24.18
CA ARG A 63 -1.60 25.71 -23.70
C ARG A 63 -2.66 24.61 -23.63
N LYS A 64 -2.81 23.80 -24.68
CA LYS A 64 -3.77 22.69 -24.70
C LYS A 64 -3.44 21.64 -23.65
N PHE A 65 -2.16 21.29 -23.52
CA PHE A 65 -1.69 20.32 -22.53
C PHE A 65 -1.94 20.84 -21.11
N GLY A 66 -1.61 22.10 -20.84
CA GLY A 66 -1.89 22.75 -19.56
C GLY A 66 -3.38 22.79 -19.22
N GLN A 67 -4.24 23.15 -20.19
CA GLN A 67 -5.70 23.12 -20.00
C GLN A 67 -6.22 21.70 -19.70
N HIS A 68 -5.71 20.69 -20.40
CA HIS A 68 -6.11 19.30 -20.17
C HIS A 68 -5.66 18.79 -18.80
N MET A 69 -4.43 19.09 -18.40
CA MET A 69 -3.90 18.75 -17.07
C MET A 69 -4.70 19.41 -15.95
N VAL A 70 -5.03 20.69 -16.07
CA VAL A 70 -5.88 21.39 -15.09
C VAL A 70 -7.28 20.77 -15.02
N ALA A 71 -7.87 20.37 -16.15
CA ALA A 71 -9.18 19.72 -16.17
C ALA A 71 -9.16 18.34 -15.50
N LEU A 72 -8.12 17.54 -15.74
CA LEU A 72 -7.91 16.25 -15.08
C LEU A 72 -7.72 16.42 -13.58
N GLN A 73 -6.83 17.32 -13.16
CA GLN A 73 -6.60 17.60 -11.74
C GLN A 73 -7.88 18.07 -11.05
N ARG A 74 -8.68 18.91 -11.71
CA ARG A 74 -9.95 19.39 -11.15
C ARG A 74 -10.96 18.27 -10.99
N SER A 75 -11.06 17.36 -11.96
CA SER A 75 -11.92 16.18 -11.89
C SER A 75 -11.52 15.27 -10.73
N GLU A 76 -10.22 15.01 -10.58
CA GLU A 76 -9.70 14.19 -9.49
C GLU A 76 -9.92 14.85 -8.13
N ASN A 77 -9.57 16.14 -7.98
CA ASN A 77 -9.81 16.90 -6.74
C ASN A 77 -11.29 16.95 -6.35
N ALA A 78 -12.22 17.02 -7.32
CA ALA A 78 -13.65 17.00 -7.04
C ALA A 78 -14.12 15.66 -6.46
N LYS A 79 -13.51 14.53 -6.86
CA LYS A 79 -13.78 13.21 -6.27
C LYS A 79 -13.26 13.11 -4.83
N TRP A 80 -12.07 13.68 -4.58
CA TRP A 80 -11.50 13.71 -3.22
C TRP A 80 -12.31 14.57 -2.26
N LEU A 81 -12.88 15.69 -2.72
CA LEU A 81 -13.79 16.53 -1.92
C LEU A 81 -15.07 15.78 -1.48
N ASP A 82 -15.69 15.01 -2.38
CA ASP A 82 -16.86 14.17 -2.03
C ASP A 82 -16.50 13.08 -0.99
N LEU A 83 -15.29 12.53 -1.09
CA LEU A 83 -14.79 11.56 -0.11
C LEU A 83 -14.56 12.20 1.26
N ASP A 84 -13.98 13.40 1.31
CA ASP A 84 -13.74 14.12 2.56
C ASP A 84 -15.03 14.48 3.30
N ASP A 85 -16.09 14.89 2.58
CA ASP A 85 -17.41 15.14 3.16
C ASP A 85 -18.02 13.86 3.76
N LYS A 86 -17.90 12.72 3.06
CA LYS A 86 -18.32 11.42 3.59
C LYS A 86 -17.52 11.02 4.82
N ILE A 87 -16.21 11.26 4.82
CA ILE A 87 -15.33 11.03 5.96
C ILE A 87 -15.76 11.90 7.14
N LEU A 88 -16.17 13.14 6.94
CA LEU A 88 -16.62 14.03 8.01
C LEU A 88 -17.90 13.48 8.69
N VAL A 89 -18.89 13.08 7.90
CA VAL A 89 -20.12 12.46 8.42
C VAL A 89 -19.81 11.17 9.18
N LEU A 90 -18.93 10.33 8.64
CA LEU A 90 -18.49 9.11 9.31
C LEU A 90 -17.72 9.41 10.61
N LYS A 91 -16.86 10.44 10.63
CA LYS A 91 -16.15 10.88 11.85
C LYS A 91 -17.12 11.36 12.92
N GLU A 92 -18.16 12.10 12.55
CA GLU A 92 -19.20 12.54 13.49
C GLU A 92 -20.00 11.36 14.05
N ALA A 93 -20.38 10.40 13.21
CA ALA A 93 -21.06 9.18 13.64
C ALA A 93 -20.18 8.31 14.55
N ILE A 94 -18.88 8.21 14.25
CA ILE A 94 -17.90 7.54 15.10
C ILE A 94 -17.77 8.26 16.44
N ASN A 95 -17.69 9.59 16.45
CA ASN A 95 -17.55 10.39 17.68
C ASN A 95 -18.76 10.27 18.62
N GLN A 96 -19.97 10.10 18.09
CA GLN A 96 -21.16 9.81 18.90
C GLN A 96 -21.14 8.41 19.54
N ASN A 97 -20.34 7.48 18.98
CA ASN A 97 -20.10 6.14 19.53
C ASN A 97 -18.75 6.03 20.27
N SER A 98 -17.95 7.10 20.36
CA SER A 98 -16.66 7.15 21.06
C SER A 98 -16.87 7.03 22.57
N GLY A 99 -16.99 5.80 23.04
CA GLY A 99 -17.26 5.46 24.44
C GLY A 99 -18.12 4.20 24.60
N ALA A 100 -18.76 3.74 23.53
CA ALA A 100 -19.43 2.45 23.50
C ALA A 100 -18.37 1.33 23.46
N TYR A 101 -18.45 0.42 24.42
CA TYR A 101 -17.78 -0.86 24.36
C TYR A 101 -18.80 -1.95 24.04
N PHE A 102 -18.35 -3.00 23.37
CA PHE A 102 -19.18 -4.16 23.03
C PHE A 102 -18.78 -5.37 23.88
N GLU A 103 -19.71 -6.26 24.18
CA GLU A 103 -19.38 -7.47 24.96
C GLU A 103 -18.47 -8.43 24.19
N SER A 104 -18.61 -8.46 22.86
CA SER A 104 -17.82 -9.27 21.92
C SER A 104 -17.94 -8.68 20.50
N CYS A 105 -17.13 -9.19 19.56
CA CYS A 105 -17.22 -8.78 18.15
C CYS A 105 -18.57 -9.08 17.49
N ARG A 106 -19.35 -10.02 18.04
CA ARG A 106 -20.73 -10.30 17.58
C ARG A 106 -21.68 -9.13 17.81
N GLY A 107 -21.44 -8.33 18.85
CA GLY A 107 -22.28 -7.17 19.18
C GLY A 107 -21.90 -5.90 18.44
N VAL A 108 -20.82 -5.93 17.64
CA VAL A 108 -20.33 -4.76 16.91
C VAL A 108 -21.20 -4.55 15.66
N PRO A 109 -21.88 -3.39 15.51
CA PRO A 109 -22.73 -3.10 14.35
C PRO A 109 -21.88 -2.56 13.18
N SER A 110 -20.91 -3.35 12.71
CA SER A 110 -20.01 -2.98 11.61
C SER A 110 -19.80 -4.17 10.68
N GLU A 111 -19.95 -3.94 9.38
CA GLU A 111 -19.58 -4.89 8.31
C GLU A 111 -18.07 -4.89 8.02
N PHE A 112 -17.34 -3.89 8.53
CA PHE A 112 -15.90 -3.77 8.32
C PHE A 112 -15.11 -4.32 9.51
N SER A 113 -14.09 -5.12 9.18
CA SER A 113 -13.10 -5.61 10.13
C SER A 113 -12.22 -4.45 10.60
N ASN A 114 -12.17 -4.23 11.92
CA ASN A 114 -11.43 -3.12 12.53
C ASN A 114 -11.20 -3.41 14.03
N VAL A 115 -10.48 -2.53 14.71
CA VAL A 115 -10.30 -2.56 16.15
C VAL A 115 -11.45 -1.86 16.84
N PHE A 116 -12.04 -2.57 17.81
CA PHE A 116 -13.14 -2.07 18.63
C PHE A 116 -12.81 -2.21 20.11
N MET A 117 -13.48 -1.41 20.93
CA MET A 117 -13.40 -1.50 22.39
C MET A 117 -14.32 -2.64 22.87
N ILE A 118 -13.74 -3.70 23.42
CA ILE A 118 -14.44 -4.89 23.89
C ILE A 118 -14.38 -4.98 25.42
N ARG A 119 -15.51 -5.28 26.06
CA ARG A 119 -15.61 -5.55 27.50
C ARG A 119 -16.48 -6.78 27.74
N PRO A 120 -15.89 -7.98 27.87
CA PRO A 120 -16.63 -9.18 28.21
C PRO A 120 -17.42 -9.00 29.54
N PRO A 121 -18.63 -9.56 29.67
CA PRO A 121 -19.50 -9.42 30.84
C PRO A 121 -19.02 -10.26 32.04
N VAL A 122 -17.75 -10.12 32.42
CA VAL A 122 -17.11 -10.80 33.55
C VAL A 122 -16.74 -9.75 34.60
N ALA A 123 -16.98 -10.05 35.88
CA ALA A 123 -16.68 -9.13 36.98
C ALA A 123 -15.21 -8.65 36.94
N ASN A 124 -15.03 -7.37 37.29
CA ASN A 124 -13.73 -6.68 37.32
C ASN A 124 -12.97 -6.69 35.97
N THR A 125 -13.70 -6.67 34.85
CA THR A 125 -13.10 -6.57 33.51
C THR A 125 -13.18 -5.14 33.01
N LEU A 126 -12.02 -4.56 32.71
CA LEU A 126 -11.91 -3.26 32.03
C LEU A 126 -12.06 -3.46 30.51
N PRO A 127 -12.63 -2.49 29.78
CA PRO A 127 -12.63 -2.52 28.32
C PRO A 127 -11.19 -2.54 27.76
N PHE A 128 -10.99 -3.22 26.64
CA PHE A 128 -9.72 -3.27 25.91
C PHE A 128 -9.94 -3.28 24.41
N LEU A 129 -8.92 -2.87 23.65
CA LEU A 129 -8.94 -2.92 22.19
C LEU A 129 -8.76 -4.35 21.69
N ALA A 130 -9.60 -4.77 20.75
CA ALA A 130 -9.52 -6.05 20.07
C ALA A 130 -9.87 -5.90 18.59
N TYR A 131 -9.16 -6.63 17.73
CA TYR A 131 -9.48 -6.67 16.31
C TYR A 131 -10.65 -7.64 16.07
N CYS A 132 -11.71 -7.11 15.49
CA CYS A 132 -12.88 -7.86 15.08
C CYS A 132 -12.80 -8.16 13.59
N GLU A 133 -12.72 -9.44 13.24
CA GLU A 133 -12.83 -9.90 11.86
C GLU A 133 -14.31 -10.20 11.54
N GLN A 134 -14.91 -9.35 10.70
CA GLN A 134 -16.35 -9.34 10.40
C GLN A 134 -16.70 -10.01 9.07
N ASN A 135 -15.72 -10.28 8.22
CA ASN A 135 -15.97 -10.77 6.85
C ASN A 135 -15.56 -12.23 6.66
N PHE A 136 -14.72 -12.79 7.53
CA PHE A 136 -14.28 -14.18 7.44
C PHE A 136 -15.28 -15.15 8.05
N LEU A 137 -15.71 -16.18 7.31
CA LEU A 137 -16.58 -17.28 7.77
C LEU A 137 -17.76 -16.84 8.66
N GLY A 138 -18.55 -15.87 8.19
CA GLY A 138 -19.72 -15.36 8.93
C GLY A 138 -19.40 -14.28 9.98
N GLY A 139 -18.13 -13.88 10.10
CA GLY A 139 -17.70 -12.73 10.89
C GLY A 139 -17.75 -12.96 12.39
N SER A 140 -17.84 -11.86 13.16
CA SER A 140 -17.89 -11.87 14.62
C SER A 140 -16.67 -12.48 15.34
N TRP A 141 -15.54 -12.64 14.65
CA TRP A 141 -14.33 -13.24 15.21
C TRP A 141 -13.51 -12.23 16.00
N ILE A 142 -13.11 -12.60 17.21
CA ILE A 142 -12.08 -11.87 17.96
C ILE A 142 -10.71 -12.45 17.58
N VAL A 143 -9.85 -11.65 16.98
CA VAL A 143 -8.48 -12.09 16.66
C VAL A 143 -7.61 -11.96 17.92
N ILE A 144 -7.21 -13.10 18.48
CA ILE A 144 -6.38 -13.16 19.70
C ILE A 144 -4.87 -13.16 19.42
N GLN A 145 -4.48 -13.55 18.21
CA GLN A 145 -3.10 -13.59 17.74
C GLN A 145 -3.08 -13.41 16.22
N ARG A 146 -2.15 -12.60 15.70
CA ARG A 146 -1.90 -12.48 14.25
C ARG A 146 -0.41 -12.43 13.94
N ARG A 147 0.04 -13.23 12.95
CA ARG A 147 1.38 -13.18 12.32
C ARG A 147 1.27 -13.05 10.80
N TYR A 148 2.14 -12.27 10.16
CA TYR A 148 2.25 -12.18 8.71
C TYR A 148 3.62 -11.72 8.19
N ASP A 149 4.39 -10.90 8.92
CA ASP A 149 5.69 -10.36 8.46
C ASP A 149 6.89 -10.70 9.35
N GLY A 150 6.63 -11.15 10.58
CA GLY A 150 7.68 -11.51 11.54
C GLY A 150 8.45 -10.33 12.11
N LEU A 151 8.00 -9.08 11.89
CA LEU A 151 8.67 -7.88 12.43
C LEU A 151 8.47 -7.74 13.93
N LEU A 152 7.35 -8.25 14.46
CA LEU A 152 7.13 -8.29 15.89
C LEU A 152 7.79 -9.53 16.50
N ASP A 153 8.66 -9.31 17.48
CA ASP A 153 9.26 -10.41 18.25
C ASP A 153 8.21 -11.08 19.14
N PHE A 154 8.16 -12.41 19.13
CA PHE A 154 7.31 -13.24 19.99
C PHE A 154 8.11 -14.02 21.05
N ASN A 155 9.44 -13.87 21.08
CA ASN A 155 10.27 -14.39 22.17
C ASN A 155 10.18 -13.47 23.40
N ARG A 156 9.00 -13.49 24.04
CA ARG A 156 8.61 -12.55 25.09
C ARG A 156 8.57 -13.19 26.47
N ASN A 157 8.63 -12.35 27.48
CA ASN A 157 8.55 -12.78 28.87
C ASN A 157 7.10 -13.08 29.32
N TRP A 158 6.92 -13.62 30.53
CA TRP A 158 5.61 -14.05 31.06
C TRP A 158 4.67 -12.87 31.23
N LEU A 159 5.19 -11.75 31.71
CA LEU A 159 4.41 -10.55 31.91
C LEU A 159 3.89 -10.03 30.57
N GLU A 160 4.73 -10.02 29.54
CA GLU A 160 4.32 -9.64 28.18
C GLU A 160 3.27 -10.60 27.60
N TYR A 161 3.41 -11.91 27.77
CA TYR A 161 2.37 -12.86 27.34
C TYR A 161 1.08 -12.74 28.15
N LYS A 162 1.17 -12.36 29.43
CA LYS A 162 0.02 -12.07 30.30
C LYS A 162 -0.74 -10.82 29.85
N GLU A 163 -0.04 -9.72 29.64
CA GLU A 163 -0.62 -8.40 29.33
C GLU A 163 -0.97 -8.21 27.84
N GLY A 164 -0.23 -8.88 26.96
CA GLY A 164 -0.31 -8.72 25.50
C GLY A 164 0.78 -7.80 24.96
N PHE A 165 1.05 -7.92 23.67
CA PHE A 165 2.05 -7.10 22.95
C PHE A 165 1.71 -7.01 21.46
N GLY A 166 2.24 -5.99 20.79
CA GLY A 166 1.96 -5.71 19.38
C GLY A 166 0.79 -4.76 19.18
N ASP A 167 0.32 -4.69 17.94
CA ASP A 167 -0.78 -3.83 17.51
C ASP A 167 -1.98 -4.68 17.07
N PRO A 168 -3.18 -4.51 17.66
CA PRO A 168 -4.39 -5.18 17.20
C PRO A 168 -4.66 -5.03 15.69
N GLU A 169 -4.28 -3.93 15.04
CA GLU A 169 -4.39 -3.78 13.58
C GLU A 169 -3.33 -4.57 12.80
N GLY A 170 -2.21 -4.90 13.45
CA GLY A 170 -1.04 -5.58 12.89
C GLY A 170 -0.74 -6.94 13.53
N GLU A 171 0.56 -7.29 13.61
CA GLU A 171 0.99 -8.47 14.37
C GLU A 171 0.80 -8.21 15.86
N HIS A 172 0.22 -9.19 16.58
CA HIS A 172 0.03 -9.06 18.01
C HIS A 172 -0.24 -10.38 18.70
N TRP A 173 -0.10 -10.33 20.02
CA TRP A 173 -0.65 -11.26 20.99
C TRP A 173 -1.57 -10.49 21.94
N MET A 174 -2.84 -10.87 22.02
CA MET A 174 -3.84 -10.10 22.78
C MET A 174 -3.52 -10.04 24.29
N GLY A 175 -2.93 -11.09 24.86
CA GLY A 175 -2.64 -11.22 26.28
C GLY A 175 -3.51 -12.27 26.97
N LEU A 176 -2.90 -13.12 27.78
CA LEU A 176 -3.57 -14.25 28.44
C LEU A 176 -4.65 -13.80 29.43
N ASP A 177 -4.47 -12.68 30.12
CA ASP A 177 -5.51 -12.14 31.02
C ASP A 177 -6.78 -11.80 30.23
N LYS A 178 -6.64 -11.17 29.07
CA LYS A 178 -7.77 -10.78 28.21
C LYS A 178 -8.43 -12.01 27.60
N ILE A 179 -7.64 -12.96 27.10
CA ILE A 179 -8.14 -14.23 26.54
C ILE A 179 -8.91 -15.03 27.59
N HIS A 180 -8.41 -15.09 28.83
CA HIS A 180 -9.13 -15.72 29.95
C HIS A 180 -10.48 -15.02 30.21
N LYS A 181 -10.53 -13.68 30.23
CA LYS A 181 -11.79 -12.94 30.43
C LYS A 181 -12.80 -13.16 29.30
N ILE A 182 -12.34 -13.24 28.06
CA ILE A 182 -13.19 -13.57 26.90
C ILE A 182 -13.74 -14.97 27.06
N THR A 183 -12.87 -15.97 27.21
CA THR A 183 -13.28 -17.37 27.29
C THR A 183 -14.14 -17.68 28.51
N ARG A 184 -14.04 -16.89 29.58
CA ARG A 184 -14.90 -17.01 30.76
C ARG A 184 -16.31 -16.44 30.57
N SER A 185 -16.55 -15.60 29.58
CA SER A 185 -17.86 -14.97 29.37
C SER A 185 -18.92 -15.90 28.73
N GLY A 186 -18.50 -17.04 28.19
CA GLY A 186 -19.38 -18.01 27.54
C GLY A 186 -18.58 -19.07 26.79
N ASP A 187 -19.26 -19.94 26.04
CA ASP A 187 -18.58 -20.91 25.18
C ASP A 187 -18.07 -20.21 23.91
N HIS A 188 -16.80 -20.48 23.56
CA HIS A 188 -16.15 -19.96 22.36
C HIS A 188 -15.55 -21.09 21.55
N GLU A 189 -15.66 -21.01 20.23
CA GLU A 189 -14.92 -21.85 19.29
C GLU A 189 -13.58 -21.21 18.94
N LEU A 190 -12.62 -22.02 18.48
CA LEU A 190 -11.32 -21.53 18.02
C LEU A 190 -11.11 -21.90 16.56
N LEU A 191 -10.84 -20.86 15.77
CA LEU A 191 -10.45 -20.97 14.38
C LEU A 191 -8.99 -20.59 14.22
N ILE A 192 -8.19 -21.50 13.66
CA ILE A 192 -6.82 -21.26 13.26
C ILE A 192 -6.79 -21.16 11.75
N VAL A 193 -6.24 -20.06 11.23
CA VAL A 193 -6.00 -19.84 9.80
C VAL A 193 -4.51 -19.72 9.58
N LEU A 194 -3.97 -20.57 8.72
CA LEU A 194 -2.56 -20.60 8.35
C LEU A 194 -2.44 -20.29 6.87
N LYS A 195 -1.45 -19.48 6.51
CA LYS A 195 -1.09 -19.23 5.11
C LYS A 195 0.38 -19.57 4.93
N ASP A 196 0.69 -20.43 3.96
CA ASP A 196 2.08 -20.73 3.63
C ASP A 196 2.70 -19.68 2.68
N PHE A 197 3.99 -19.85 2.39
CA PHE A 197 4.74 -18.93 1.53
C PHE A 197 4.28 -18.94 0.07
N ASP A 198 3.65 -20.02 -0.38
CA ASP A 198 3.06 -20.15 -1.71
C ASP A 198 1.64 -19.54 -1.76
N GLY A 199 1.14 -19.08 -0.62
CA GLY A 199 -0.13 -18.41 -0.46
C GLY A 199 -1.32 -19.34 -0.24
N MET A 200 -1.08 -20.65 -0.06
CA MET A 200 -2.12 -21.61 0.27
C MET A 200 -2.62 -21.36 1.69
N VAL A 201 -3.94 -21.21 1.83
CA VAL A 201 -4.61 -21.03 3.11
C VAL A 201 -5.14 -22.36 3.60
N LYS A 202 -4.83 -22.72 4.84
CA LYS A 202 -5.35 -23.89 5.55
C LYS A 202 -5.99 -23.48 6.86
N MET A 203 -6.95 -24.26 7.33
CA MET A 203 -7.73 -23.96 8.53
C MET A 203 -7.84 -25.15 9.47
N ALA A 204 -8.08 -24.87 10.75
CA ALA A 204 -8.50 -25.84 11.76
C ALA A 204 -9.51 -25.19 12.71
N LEU A 205 -10.70 -25.79 12.84
CA LEU A 205 -11.76 -25.33 13.73
C LEU A 205 -11.94 -26.32 14.90
N TYR A 206 -12.03 -25.78 16.11
CA TYR A 206 -12.33 -26.51 17.34
C TYR A 206 -13.61 -25.96 17.99
N ASP A 207 -14.50 -26.85 18.44
CA ASP A 207 -15.82 -26.47 18.97
C ASP A 207 -15.78 -25.79 20.36
N ARG A 208 -14.63 -25.84 21.03
CA ARG A 208 -14.41 -25.22 22.33
C ARG A 208 -12.97 -24.75 22.51
N PHE A 209 -12.83 -23.56 23.08
CA PHE A 209 -11.58 -22.94 23.48
C PHE A 209 -11.77 -22.21 24.80
N ASP A 210 -11.00 -22.59 25.80
CA ASP A 210 -11.00 -21.97 27.12
C ASP A 210 -9.58 -21.89 27.67
N VAL A 211 -9.28 -20.76 28.31
CA VAL A 211 -8.00 -20.51 28.96
C VAL A 211 -8.27 -20.16 30.41
N ASP A 212 -7.71 -20.93 31.34
CA ASP A 212 -7.91 -20.74 32.77
C ASP A 212 -7.19 -19.47 33.29
N ASN A 213 -7.34 -19.13 34.57
CA ASN A 213 -6.71 -17.95 35.16
C ASN A 213 -5.19 -18.14 35.40
N GLU A 214 -4.53 -17.06 35.83
CA GLU A 214 -3.09 -17.09 36.15
C GLU A 214 -2.74 -18.09 37.26
N GLY A 215 -3.60 -18.28 38.26
CA GLY A 215 -3.38 -19.25 39.33
C GLY A 215 -3.30 -20.69 38.82
N ALA A 216 -4.04 -21.00 37.77
CA ALA A 216 -3.97 -22.27 37.02
C ALA A 216 -2.89 -22.26 35.93
N LYS A 217 -2.08 -21.19 35.83
CA LYS A 217 -1.07 -20.93 34.79
C LYS A 217 -1.65 -20.96 33.38
N TYR A 218 -2.82 -20.34 33.20
CA TYR A 218 -3.50 -20.23 31.90
C TYR A 218 -3.61 -21.57 31.18
N LYS A 219 -3.99 -22.60 31.93
CA LYS A 219 -4.16 -23.96 31.40
C LYS A 219 -5.16 -23.94 30.25
N LEU A 220 -4.75 -24.48 29.12
CA LEU A 220 -5.56 -24.54 27.91
C LEU A 220 -6.58 -25.67 28.02
N SER A 221 -7.81 -25.44 27.58
CA SER A 221 -8.82 -26.46 27.35
C SER A 221 -9.34 -26.34 25.91
N ILE A 222 -9.03 -27.34 25.08
CA ILE A 222 -9.51 -27.45 23.70
C ILE A 222 -10.57 -28.54 23.63
N GLY A 223 -11.64 -28.25 22.87
CA GLY A 223 -12.71 -29.16 22.53
C GLY A 223 -12.35 -30.14 21.43
N LYS A 224 -13.37 -30.58 20.69
CA LYS A 224 -13.18 -31.48 19.55
C LYS A 224 -12.74 -30.69 18.33
N PHE A 225 -11.80 -31.25 17.58
CA PHE A 225 -11.55 -30.84 16.22
C PHE A 225 -12.81 -31.09 15.37
N VAL A 226 -13.34 -30.04 14.74
CA VAL A 226 -14.59 -30.10 13.97
C VAL A 226 -14.28 -30.35 12.50
N HIS A 227 -13.44 -29.52 11.90
CA HIS A 227 -13.01 -29.63 10.51
C HIS A 227 -11.80 -28.74 10.22
N GLY A 228 -11.15 -28.96 9.08
CA GLY A 228 -10.00 -28.17 8.65
C GLY A 228 -8.99 -28.99 7.86
N ASP A 229 -8.41 -28.38 6.83
CA ASP A 229 -7.37 -28.97 5.98
C ASP A 229 -5.94 -28.75 6.51
N ALA A 230 -5.78 -28.00 7.62
CA ALA A 230 -4.54 -27.92 8.38
C ALA A 230 -4.28 -29.17 9.23
N GLY A 231 -5.32 -29.97 9.50
CA GLY A 231 -5.26 -31.11 10.42
C GLY A 231 -5.35 -30.72 11.89
N ASP A 232 -5.39 -31.72 12.77
CA ASP A 232 -5.45 -31.55 14.23
C ASP A 232 -4.06 -31.66 14.85
N SER A 233 -3.52 -30.53 15.31
CA SER A 233 -2.24 -30.46 16.04
C SER A 233 -2.39 -29.83 17.43
N LEU A 234 -3.59 -29.37 17.79
CA LEU A 234 -3.82 -28.64 19.05
C LEU A 234 -4.56 -29.48 20.09
N SER A 235 -5.33 -30.50 19.70
CA SER A 235 -6.07 -31.31 20.68
C SER A 235 -5.15 -31.95 21.73
N MET A 236 -3.92 -32.32 21.34
CA MET A 236 -2.92 -32.90 22.25
C MET A 236 -2.39 -31.93 23.31
N THR A 237 -2.56 -30.61 23.15
CA THR A 237 -2.13 -29.61 24.12
C THR A 237 -3.24 -29.23 25.11
N SER A 238 -4.43 -29.81 24.98
CA SER A 238 -5.51 -29.65 25.95
C SER A 238 -5.08 -30.16 27.33
N GLY A 239 -5.32 -29.35 28.36
CA GLY A 239 -4.89 -29.60 29.74
C GLY A 239 -3.45 -29.17 30.06
N VAL A 240 -2.67 -28.74 29.07
CA VAL A 240 -1.30 -28.25 29.27
C VAL A 240 -1.34 -26.80 29.80
N ARG A 241 -0.42 -26.48 30.70
CA ARG A 241 -0.24 -25.13 31.26
C ARG A 241 0.58 -24.27 30.31
N PHE A 242 0.28 -22.98 30.27
CA PHE A 242 1.10 -22.05 29.51
C PHE A 242 2.53 -22.01 30.06
N SER A 243 3.50 -21.96 29.16
CA SER A 243 4.93 -21.81 29.45
C SER A 243 5.56 -20.85 28.45
N ARG A 244 6.52 -20.06 28.91
CA ARG A 244 7.35 -19.16 28.11
C ARG A 244 8.81 -19.36 28.51
#